data_AF-A0A0T9RLB7-F1
#
_entry.id   AF-A0A0T9RLB7-F1
#
_cell.length_a   1.000
_cell.length_b   1.000
_cell.length_c   1.000
_cell.angle_alpha   90.00
_cell.angle_beta   90.00
_cell.angle_gamma   90.00
#
_symmetry.space_group_name_H-M   'P 1'
#
loop_
_entity.id
_entity.type
_entity.pdbx_description
1 polymer ?
#
loop_
_entity_poly.entity_id
_entity_poly.type
_entity_poly.pdbx_seq_one_letter_code
_entity_poly.pdbx_strand_id
1 'polypeptide(L)'
;MHMPRWASRINLLITGVRVERLQDISEQDAMAEGITAKEVIIETRYEGGGHVEITAERFFFVGGDDEGYESAEEAFAELWDSIYGQKEGESWQANPWVWVINFERMEAK
;
A
#
# COMPACT_ATOMS: atom_id res chain seq x y z
N MET A 1 -23.84 21.62 -1.63
CA MET A 1 -22.64 22.48 -1.63
C MET A 1 -21.74 22.00 -2.77
N HIS A 2 -21.56 22.79 -3.83
CA HIS A 2 -20.77 22.39 -5.01
C HIS A 2 -19.36 22.97 -4.86
N MET A 3 -18.34 22.12 -4.78
CA MET A 3 -16.95 22.55 -4.76
C MET A 3 -16.58 23.09 -6.15
N PRO A 4 -16.19 24.37 -6.32
CA PRO A 4 -15.84 24.91 -7.62
C PRO A 4 -14.43 24.44 -8.04
N ARG A 5 -14.23 24.17 -9.34
CA ARG A 5 -13.00 23.56 -9.86
C ARG A 5 -11.72 24.34 -9.55
N TRP A 6 -11.80 25.67 -9.46
CA TRP A 6 -10.65 26.52 -9.13
C TRP A 6 -10.14 26.29 -7.69
N ALA A 7 -10.98 25.78 -6.78
CA ALA A 7 -10.59 25.47 -5.42
C ALA A 7 -10.06 24.03 -5.27
N SER A 8 -10.06 23.23 -6.34
CA SER A 8 -9.50 21.88 -6.31
C SER A 8 -7.98 21.93 -6.26
N ARG A 9 -7.38 21.22 -5.31
CA ARG A 9 -5.92 21.11 -5.19
C ARG A 9 -5.32 20.15 -6.22
N ILE A 10 -6.09 19.20 -6.74
CA ILE A 10 -5.62 18.14 -7.64
C ILE A 10 -6.70 17.85 -8.69
N ASN A 11 -6.30 17.63 -9.95
CA ASN A 11 -7.17 17.16 -11.02
C ASN A 11 -6.76 15.73 -11.39
N LEU A 12 -7.69 14.78 -11.29
CA LEU A 12 -7.47 13.37 -11.64
C LEU A 12 -8.41 12.99 -12.80
N LEU A 13 -7.85 12.44 -13.87
CA LEU A 13 -8.58 11.86 -14.98
C LEU A 13 -8.75 10.37 -14.73
N ILE A 14 -9.98 9.89 -14.58
CA ILE A 14 -10.26 8.45 -14.46
C ILE A 14 -10.02 7.80 -15.82
N THR A 15 -9.13 6.80 -15.86
CA THR A 15 -8.77 6.04 -17.06
C THR A 15 -9.40 4.65 -17.08
N GLY A 16 -9.87 4.14 -15.94
CA GLY A 16 -10.56 2.86 -15.86
C GLY A 16 -11.32 2.68 -14.55
N VAL A 17 -12.39 1.90 -14.60
CA VAL A 17 -13.17 1.49 -13.43
C VAL A 17 -13.53 0.02 -13.61
N ARG A 18 -13.26 -0.80 -12.60
CA ARG A 18 -13.60 -2.22 -12.57
C ARG A 18 -13.95 -2.66 -11.15
N VAL A 19 -14.52 -3.86 -11.04
CA VAL A 19 -14.93 -4.48 -9.77
C VAL A 19 -14.15 -5.77 -9.59
N GLU A 20 -13.59 -5.98 -8.40
CA GLU A 20 -12.86 -7.21 -8.06
C GLU A 20 -12.98 -7.55 -6.58
N ARG A 21 -12.51 -8.74 -6.18
CA ARG A 21 -12.36 -9.08 -4.77
C ARG A 21 -11.14 -8.38 -4.19
N LEU A 22 -11.23 -7.95 -2.94
CA LEU A 22 -10.14 -7.29 -2.23
C LEU A 22 -8.84 -8.10 -2.27
N GLN A 23 -8.91 -9.41 -2.03
CA GLN A 23 -7.75 -10.30 -2.03
C GLN A 23 -7.25 -10.68 -3.44
N ASP A 24 -7.92 -10.24 -4.51
CA ASP A 24 -7.43 -10.42 -5.89
C ASP A 24 -6.42 -9.32 -6.29
N ILE A 25 -6.06 -8.42 -5.36
CA ILE A 25 -5.11 -7.33 -5.59
C ILE A 25 -3.73 -7.87 -6.01
N SER A 26 -3.11 -7.22 -7.00
CA SER A 26 -1.74 -7.56 -7.42
C SER A 26 -0.69 -6.83 -6.59
N GLU A 27 0.55 -7.36 -6.52
CA GLU A 27 1.69 -6.67 -5.89
C GLU A 27 1.88 -5.26 -6.48
N GLN A 28 1.70 -5.10 -7.79
CA GLN A 28 1.83 -3.81 -8.48
C GLN A 28 0.74 -2.82 -8.06
N ASP A 29 -0.49 -3.29 -7.89
CA ASP A 29 -1.60 -2.45 -7.42
C ASP A 29 -1.40 -2.07 -5.95
N ALA A 30 -0.99 -3.00 -5.10
CA ALA A 30 -0.64 -2.70 -3.70
C ALA A 30 0.47 -1.64 -3.61
N MET A 31 1.49 -1.73 -4.46
CA MET A 31 2.54 -0.70 -4.54
C MET A 31 2.01 0.65 -5.03
N ALA A 32 1.09 0.65 -5.99
CA ALA A 32 0.45 1.88 -6.49
C ALA A 32 -0.42 2.58 -5.43
N GLU A 33 -1.01 1.81 -4.50
CA GLU A 33 -1.76 2.32 -3.34
C GLU A 33 -0.83 2.88 -2.23
N GLY A 34 0.48 2.62 -2.31
CA GLY A 34 1.48 3.24 -1.43
C GLY A 34 2.35 2.27 -0.65
N ILE A 35 2.25 0.95 -0.88
CA ILE A 35 3.17 -0.03 -0.28
C ILE A 35 4.56 0.12 -0.90
N THR A 36 5.57 0.31 -0.06
CA THR A 36 6.95 0.54 -0.52
C THR A 36 7.80 -0.71 -0.36
N ALA A 37 8.44 -1.18 -1.44
CA ALA A 37 9.44 -2.24 -1.37
C ALA A 37 10.83 -1.66 -1.09
N LYS A 38 11.55 -2.21 -0.11
CA LYS A 38 12.93 -1.83 0.20
C LYS A 38 13.79 -3.06 0.42
N GLU A 39 15.03 -2.98 -0.04
CA GLU A 39 16.08 -3.89 0.42
C GLU A 39 16.56 -3.40 1.78
N VAL A 40 16.67 -4.31 2.75
CA VAL A 40 17.09 -3.98 4.11
C VAL A 40 18.46 -4.59 4.38
N ILE A 41 19.28 -3.87 5.15
CA ILE A 41 20.53 -4.41 5.69
C ILE A 41 20.20 -4.96 7.07
N ILE A 42 20.31 -6.28 7.23
CA ILE A 42 20.15 -6.92 8.54
C ILE A 42 21.53 -6.95 9.18
N GLU A 43 21.72 -6.10 10.19
CA GLU A 43 22.91 -6.12 11.03
C GLU A 43 22.70 -7.11 12.18
N THR A 44 23.37 -8.27 12.13
CA THR A 44 23.40 -9.20 13.26
C THR A 44 24.68 -9.00 14.05
N ARG A 45 24.54 -8.61 15.33
CA ARG A 45 25.66 -8.57 16.28
C ARG A 45 25.73 -9.86 17.10
N TYR A 46 26.86 -10.53 17.05
CA TYR A 46 27.15 -11.66 17.94
C TYR A 46 27.85 -11.20 19.23
N GLU A 47 27.56 -11.86 20.36
CA GLU A 47 28.35 -11.69 21.59
C GLU A 47 29.81 -12.06 21.31
N GLY A 48 30.69 -11.05 21.29
CA GLY A 48 32.08 -11.19 20.86
C GLY A 48 32.53 -10.12 19.85
N GLY A 49 31.62 -9.27 19.35
CA GLY A 49 31.97 -8.10 18.55
C GLY A 49 32.18 -8.34 17.05
N GLY A 50 31.81 -9.52 16.54
CA GLY A 50 31.70 -9.76 15.11
C GLY A 50 30.49 -9.02 14.52
N HIS A 51 30.73 -8.24 13.47
CA HIS A 51 29.69 -7.55 12.68
C HIS A 51 29.57 -8.26 11.33
N VAL A 52 28.36 -8.68 10.97
CA VAL A 52 28.05 -9.15 9.62
C VAL A 52 26.92 -8.29 9.09
N GLU A 53 27.19 -7.55 8.01
CA GLU A 53 26.18 -6.88 7.21
C GLU A 53 25.75 -7.87 6.14
N ILE A 54 24.53 -8.39 6.27
CA ILE A 54 23.89 -9.12 5.19
C ILE A 54 22.87 -8.16 4.59
N THR A 55 23.08 -7.73 3.35
CA THR A 55 21.98 -7.21 2.54
C THR A 55 21.04 -8.39 2.33
N ALA A 56 19.92 -8.41 3.04
CA ALA A 56 19.02 -9.55 3.06
C ALA A 56 17.59 -9.09 2.81
N GLU A 57 17.01 -9.75 1.80
CA GLU A 57 15.60 -9.87 1.44
C GLU A 57 14.82 -8.56 1.21
N ARG A 58 13.97 -8.59 0.19
CA ARG A 58 13.09 -7.47 -0.18
C ARG A 58 11.89 -7.49 0.76
N PHE A 59 11.75 -6.47 1.59
CA PHE A 59 10.59 -6.28 2.48
C PHE A 59 9.67 -5.17 1.98
N PHE A 60 8.40 -5.25 2.36
CA PHE A 60 7.36 -4.29 2.03
C PHE A 60 6.92 -3.51 3.26
N PHE A 61 6.64 -2.22 3.10
CA PHE A 61 6.34 -1.32 4.22
C PHE A 61 5.10 -0.49 3.92
N VAL A 62 4.27 -0.31 4.94
CA VAL A 62 3.17 0.66 4.94
C VAL A 62 3.75 2.03 5.28
N GLY A 63 3.51 3.06 4.45
CA GLY A 63 3.64 4.46 4.87
C GLY A 63 4.97 4.97 5.45
N GLY A 64 6.09 4.24 5.31
CA GLY A 64 7.37 4.60 5.95
C GLY A 64 7.52 4.09 7.38
N ASP A 65 6.67 3.16 7.81
CA ASP A 65 6.79 2.42 9.07
C ASP A 65 8.07 1.57 9.08
N ASP A 66 8.56 1.25 10.29
CA ASP A 66 9.75 0.42 10.51
C ASP A 66 9.43 -1.10 10.51
N GLU A 67 8.15 -1.47 10.45
CA GLU A 67 7.69 -2.86 10.41
C GLU A 67 7.60 -3.33 8.95
N GLY A 68 8.44 -4.30 8.59
CA GLY A 68 8.53 -4.86 7.25
C GLY A 68 7.73 -6.15 7.11
N TYR A 69 7.02 -6.30 6.00
CA TYR A 69 6.27 -7.47 5.61
C TYR A 69 6.99 -8.27 4.52
N GLU A 70 6.79 -9.58 4.48
CA GLU A 70 7.41 -10.46 3.49
C GLU A 70 6.78 -10.29 2.10
N SER A 71 5.53 -9.80 2.03
CA SER A 71 4.81 -9.55 0.78
C SER A 71 4.06 -8.21 0.78
N ALA A 72 3.83 -7.65 -0.42
CA ALA A 72 3.02 -6.44 -0.57
C ALA A 72 1.55 -6.66 -0.20
N GLU A 73 1.04 -7.89 -0.37
CA GLU A 73 -0.32 -8.26 -0.01
C GLU A 73 -0.53 -8.16 1.51
N GLU A 74 0.40 -8.69 2.30
CA GLU A 74 0.35 -8.61 3.76
C GLU A 74 0.41 -7.17 4.26
N ALA A 75 1.33 -6.37 3.72
CA ALA A 75 1.42 -4.94 4.03
C ALA A 75 0.11 -4.21 3.66
N PHE A 76 -0.46 -4.52 2.50
CA PHE A 76 -1.72 -3.91 2.08
C PHE A 76 -2.90 -4.37 2.93
N ALA A 77 -2.93 -5.63 3.36
CA ALA A 77 -3.95 -6.15 4.27
C ALA A 77 -3.97 -5.40 5.59
N GLU A 78 -2.80 -5.15 6.17
CA GLU A 78 -2.64 -4.38 7.41
C GLU A 78 -3.12 -2.93 7.22
N LEU A 79 -2.68 -2.28 6.15
CA LEU A 79 -3.14 -0.93 5.80
C LEU A 79 -4.66 -0.88 5.64
N TRP A 80 -5.23 -1.84 4.91
CA TRP A 80 -6.67 -1.92 4.67
C TRP A 80 -7.45 -2.07 5.98
N ASP A 81 -7.06 -3.02 6.85
CA ASP A 81 -7.72 -3.24 8.13
C ASP A 81 -7.56 -2.05 9.08
N SER A 82 -6.46 -1.29 9.00
CA SER A 82 -6.29 -0.06 9.77
C SER A 82 -7.32 1.02 9.42
N ILE A 83 -7.80 1.05 8.16
CA ILE A 83 -8.75 2.05 7.66
C ILE A 83 -10.20 1.54 7.77
N TYR A 84 -10.44 0.28 7.41
CA TYR A 84 -11.77 -0.29 7.19
C TYR A 84 -12.12 -1.45 8.13
N GLY A 85 -11.14 -2.08 8.78
CA GLY A 85 -11.32 -3.34 9.51
C GLY A 85 -12.32 -3.30 10.67
N GLN A 86 -12.66 -2.11 11.17
CA GLN A 86 -13.68 -1.92 12.20
C GLN A 86 -15.13 -1.94 11.65
N LYS A 87 -15.30 -1.88 10.33
CA LYS A 87 -16.61 -1.92 9.70
C LYS A 87 -16.99 -3.36 9.37
N GLU A 88 -18.23 -3.71 9.70
CA GLU A 88 -18.75 -5.06 9.47
C GLU A 88 -18.73 -5.41 7.98
N GLY A 89 -18.08 -6.52 7.64
CA GLY A 89 -17.98 -7.02 6.27
C GLY A 89 -16.97 -6.28 5.37
N GLU A 90 -16.23 -5.31 5.87
CA GLU A 90 -15.18 -4.61 5.12
C GLU A 90 -13.76 -4.97 5.58
N SER A 91 -13.56 -5.88 6.53
CA SER A 91 -12.20 -6.31 6.89
C SER A 91 -11.53 -7.10 5.76
N TRP A 92 -10.20 -7.19 5.80
CA TRP A 92 -9.40 -7.98 4.85
C TRP A 92 -9.91 -9.41 4.74
N GLN A 93 -10.22 -10.02 5.88
CA GLN A 93 -10.74 -11.39 5.96
C GLN A 93 -12.15 -11.56 5.39
N ALA A 94 -12.97 -10.50 5.40
CA ALA A 94 -14.29 -10.53 4.77
C ALA A 94 -14.21 -10.58 3.24
N ASN A 95 -13.07 -10.21 2.67
CA ASN A 95 -12.78 -10.19 1.23
C ASN A 95 -13.94 -9.55 0.42
N PRO A 96 -14.32 -8.28 0.72
CA PRO A 96 -15.42 -7.62 0.06
C PRO A 96 -15.17 -7.41 -1.44
N TRP A 97 -16.24 -7.11 -2.17
CA TRP A 97 -16.13 -6.57 -3.53
C TRP A 97 -15.74 -5.10 -3.45
N VAL A 98 -14.69 -4.72 -4.16
CA VAL A 98 -14.16 -3.36 -4.19
C VAL A 98 -14.23 -2.78 -5.60
N TRP A 99 -14.27 -1.46 -5.66
CA TRP A 99 -14.09 -0.72 -6.91
C TRP A 99 -12.63 -0.37 -7.07
N VAL A 100 -12.04 -0.72 -8.21
CA VAL A 100 -10.70 -0.28 -8.57
C VAL A 100 -10.76 0.78 -9.65
N ILE A 101 -10.09 1.88 -9.37
CA ILE A 101 -10.15 3.11 -10.15
C ILE A 101 -8.73 3.47 -10.57
N ASN A 102 -8.48 3.37 -11.87
CA ASN A 102 -7.23 3.85 -12.46
C ASN A 102 -7.40 5.32 -12.81
N PHE A 103 -6.38 6.14 -12.52
CA PHE A 103 -6.41 7.54 -12.87
C PHE A 103 -5.02 8.09 -13.23
N GLU A 104 -5.04 9.19 -13.98
CA GLU A 104 -3.85 9.99 -14.29
C GLU A 104 -3.98 11.38 -13.66
N ARG A 105 -2.89 11.88 -13.07
CA ARG A 105 -2.84 13.24 -12.54
C ARG A 105 -2.65 14.23 -13.66
N MET A 106 -3.55 15.22 -13.73
CA MET A 106 -3.51 16.29 -14.71
C MET A 106 -2.97 17.58 -14.07
N GLU A 107 -2.23 18.37 -14.85
CA GLU A 107 -1.91 19.73 -14.44
C GLU A 107 -3.18 20.60 -14.36
N ALA A 108 -3.20 21.52 -13.41
CA ALA A 108 -4.28 22.48 -13.31
C ALA A 108 -4.22 23.46 -14.49
N LYS A 109 -5.34 23.60 -15.20
CA LYS A 109 -5.54 24.64 -16.21
C LYS A 109 -5.99 25.94 -15.56
#